data_AF-A0A382TI74-F1
#
_entry.id   AF-A0A382TI74-F1
#
_cell.length_a   1.000
_cell.length_b   1.000
_cell.length_c   1.000
_cell.angle_alpha   90.00
_cell.angle_beta   90.00
_cell.angle_gamma   90.00
#
_symmetry.space_group_name_H-M   'P 1'
#
loop_
_entity.id
_entity.type
_entity.pdbx_description
1 polymer ?
#
loop_
_entity_poly.entity_id
_entity_poly.type
_entity_poly.pdbx_seq_one_letter_code
_entity_poly.pdbx_strand_id
1 'polypeptide(L)'
;NLKATMMIEYTDVVERTKALSNLIGVEKSIYFQVGNHQNVYAICNEDLERETDEKTSSVHFMRFEFDQSMIVDFCKGAKIKIGASHPNYNCEIILEKRVQDELNQDFMNGEA
;
A
#
# COMPACT_ATOMS: atom_id res chain seq x y z
N ASN A 1 -5.67 -11.88 -0.92
CA ASN A 1 -4.82 -10.69 -0.68
C ASN A 1 -4.99 -9.70 -1.80
N LEU A 2 -4.59 -8.45 -1.59
CA LEU A 2 -4.43 -7.47 -2.67
C LEU A 2 -2.95 -7.29 -2.97
N LYS A 3 -2.64 -7.00 -4.22
CA LYS A 3 -1.28 -6.67 -4.66
C LYS A 3 -1.28 -5.33 -5.36
N ALA A 4 -0.22 -4.55 -5.17
CA ALA A 4 -0.07 -3.24 -5.80
C ALA A 4 1.39 -2.98 -6.20
N THR A 5 1.56 -2.10 -7.19
CA THR A 5 2.85 -1.48 -7.49
C THR A 5 2.78 -0.04 -7.02
N MET A 6 3.62 0.36 -6.07
CA MET A 6 3.78 1.76 -5.67
C MET A 6 4.92 2.37 -6.48
N MET A 7 4.69 3.57 -7.01
CA MET A 7 5.69 4.37 -7.70
C MET A 7 5.88 5.70 -6.97
N ILE A 8 7.14 6.08 -6.74
CA ILE A 8 7.52 7.39 -6.21
C ILE A 8 8.09 8.21 -7.37
N GLU A 9 7.34 9.23 -7.78
CA GLU A 9 7.60 9.96 -9.02
C GLU A 9 7.99 11.41 -8.74
N TYR A 10 9.13 11.82 -9.32
CA TYR A 10 9.61 13.19 -9.33
C TYR A 10 10.15 13.48 -10.73
N THR A 11 9.80 14.65 -11.28
CA THR A 11 10.18 15.06 -12.64
C THR A 11 11.67 15.36 -12.75
N ASP A 12 12.25 15.98 -11.73
CA ASP A 12 13.68 16.29 -11.67
C ASP A 12 14.47 15.16 -10.99
N VAL A 13 15.62 14.81 -11.56
CA VAL A 13 16.45 13.67 -11.09
C VAL A 13 17.16 13.98 -9.76
N VAL A 14 17.55 15.24 -9.55
CA VAL A 14 18.22 15.69 -8.31
C VAL A 14 17.21 15.71 -7.17
N GLU A 15 16.01 16.21 -7.43
CA GLU A 15 14.89 16.16 -6.47
C GLU A 15 14.52 14.72 -6.13
N ARG A 16 14.36 13.86 -7.15
CA ARG A 16 14.05 12.44 -6.94
C ARG A 16 15.05 11.76 -6.03
N THR A 17 16.34 11.98 -6.26
CA THR A 17 17.40 11.33 -5.48
C THR A 17 17.35 11.76 -4.01
N LYS A 18 17.16 13.07 -3.75
CA LYS A 18 16.99 13.59 -2.39
C LYS A 18 15.73 13.05 -1.71
N ALA A 19 14.62 12.99 -2.45
CA ALA A 19 13.36 12.48 -1.93
C ALA A 19 13.47 10.99 -1.54
N LEU A 20 14.07 10.15 -2.39
CA LEU A 20 14.23 8.72 -2.10
C LEU A 20 15.13 8.44 -0.88
N SER A 21 16.13 9.29 -0.62
CA SER A 21 16.91 9.20 0.63
C SER A 21 16.12 9.65 1.86
N ASN A 22 15.17 10.59 1.71
CA ASN A 22 14.30 11.02 2.81
C ASN A 22 13.12 10.06 3.06
N LEU A 23 12.80 9.19 2.11
CA LEU A 23 11.65 8.28 2.16
C LEU A 23 12.04 6.82 2.43
N ILE A 24 13.21 6.59 3.03
CA ILE A 24 13.64 5.26 3.44
C ILE A 24 12.60 4.64 4.38
N GLY A 25 12.04 3.49 4.00
CA GLY A 25 11.02 2.79 4.78
C GLY A 25 9.58 3.27 4.55
N VAL A 26 9.34 4.22 3.63
CA VAL A 26 7.98 4.69 3.32
C VAL A 26 7.07 3.55 2.87
N GLU A 27 7.60 2.58 2.13
CA GLU A 27 6.87 1.44 1.60
C GLU A 27 6.25 0.59 2.71
N LYS A 28 6.95 0.45 3.86
CA LYS A 28 6.49 -0.30 5.03
C LYS A 28 5.40 0.44 5.81
N SER A 29 5.23 1.75 5.55
CA SER A 29 4.23 2.60 6.19
C SER A 29 2.90 2.64 5.43
N ILE A 30 2.83 2.06 4.22
CA ILE A 30 1.60 2.06 3.43
C ILE A 30 0.62 1.05 4.02
N TYR A 31 -0.64 1.46 4.19
CA TYR A 31 -1.68 0.59 4.75
C TYR A 31 -3.05 0.76 4.11
N PHE A 32 -3.86 -0.28 4.26
CA PHE A 32 -5.31 -0.23 4.15
C PHE A 32 -5.95 -0.26 5.54
N GLN A 33 -7.05 0.47 5.72
CA GLN A 33 -7.93 0.37 6.89
C GLN A 33 -9.36 0.13 6.41
N VAL A 34 -9.93 -1.00 6.82
CA VAL A 34 -11.31 -1.40 6.51
C VAL A 34 -12.21 -0.97 7.66
N GLY A 35 -13.08 0.01 7.47
CA GLY A 35 -13.95 0.52 8.54
C GLY A 35 -13.14 0.92 9.78
N ASN A 36 -13.37 0.21 10.90
CA ASN A 36 -12.68 0.42 12.18
C ASN A 36 -11.71 -0.72 12.52
N HIS A 37 -11.39 -1.60 11.56
CA HIS A 37 -10.41 -2.66 11.73
C HIS A 37 -9.00 -2.08 11.92
N GLN A 38 -8.09 -2.93 12.41
CA GLN A 38 -6.67 -2.58 12.45
C GLN A 38 -6.11 -2.35 11.04
N ASN A 39 -5.05 -1.56 10.96
CA ASN A 39 -4.38 -1.29 9.69
C ASN A 39 -3.73 -2.57 9.14
N VAL A 40 -3.94 -2.82 7.86
CA VAL A 40 -3.25 -3.83 7.06
C VAL A 40 -2.08 -3.15 6.36
N TYR A 41 -0.89 -3.28 6.93
CA TYR A 41 0.34 -2.72 6.36
C TYR A 41 0.87 -3.56 5.19
N ALA A 42 1.54 -2.89 4.25
CA ALA A 42 2.17 -3.53 3.11
C ALA A 42 3.28 -4.48 3.56
N ILE A 43 3.28 -5.68 2.98
CA ILE A 43 4.42 -6.59 2.97
C ILE A 43 5.16 -6.30 1.65
N CYS A 44 6.41 -5.85 1.75
CA CYS A 44 7.22 -5.40 0.61
C CYS A 44 8.50 -6.23 0.48
N ASN A 45 9.06 -6.22 -0.73
CA ASN A 45 10.42 -6.69 -1.04
C ASN A 45 10.68 -8.19 -0.73
N GLU A 46 9.64 -9.03 -0.69
CA GLU A 46 9.79 -10.47 -0.45
C GLU A 46 10.63 -11.18 -1.53
N ASP A 47 10.67 -10.60 -2.74
CA ASP A 47 11.38 -11.14 -3.90
C ASP A 47 12.78 -10.52 -4.10
N LEU A 48 13.23 -9.62 -3.21
CA LEU A 48 14.50 -8.89 -3.36
C LEU A 48 15.49 -9.27 -2.26
N GLU A 49 16.68 -9.74 -2.64
CA GLU A 49 17.77 -10.07 -1.71
C GLU A 49 18.41 -8.84 -1.04
N ARG A 50 18.10 -7.62 -1.48
CA ARG A 50 18.82 -6.40 -1.04
C ARG A 50 17.88 -5.22 -0.82
N GLU A 51 17.82 -4.77 0.44
CA GLU A 51 17.53 -3.39 0.80
C GLU A 51 18.88 -2.69 1.04
N THR A 52 19.09 -1.49 0.48
CA THR A 52 20.27 -0.67 0.79
C THR A 52 19.87 0.45 1.74
N ASP A 53 20.63 0.67 2.80
CA ASP A 53 20.34 1.70 3.81
C ASP A 53 20.52 3.16 3.32
N GLU A 54 20.97 3.36 2.07
CA GLU A 54 21.27 4.70 1.53
C GLU A 54 20.07 5.42 0.88
N LYS A 55 19.16 4.68 0.26
CA LYS A 55 17.96 5.22 -0.42
C LYS A 55 16.92 4.14 -0.70
N THR A 56 15.65 4.52 -0.69
CA THR A 56 14.56 3.60 -1.10
C THR A 56 14.44 3.50 -2.63
N SER A 57 13.74 2.46 -3.10
CA SER A 57 13.44 2.27 -4.53
C SER A 57 12.38 3.25 -5.00
N SER A 58 12.39 3.63 -6.27
CA SER A 58 11.27 4.39 -6.85
C SER A 58 10.07 3.51 -7.18
N VAL A 59 10.23 2.19 -7.16
CA VAL A 59 9.17 1.21 -7.46
C VAL A 59 9.19 0.11 -6.41
N HIS A 60 8.02 -0.19 -5.84
CA HIS A 60 7.85 -1.25 -4.85
C HIS A 60 6.68 -2.16 -5.21
N PHE A 61 6.88 -3.46 -5.11
CA PHE A 61 5.81 -4.44 -5.14
C PHE A 61 5.31 -4.71 -3.74
N MET A 62 4.00 -4.66 -3.58
CA MET A 62 3.32 -4.69 -2.29
C MET A 62 2.28 -5.78 -2.27
N ARG A 63 2.21 -6.50 -1.15
CA ARG A 63 1.14 -7.44 -0.83
C ARG A 63 0.47 -7.04 0.47
N PHE A 64 -0.86 -7.09 0.49
CA PHE A 64 -1.68 -6.76 1.64
C PHE A 64 -2.51 -7.97 2.05
N GLU A 65 -2.27 -8.46 3.27
CA GLU A 65 -2.96 -9.62 3.82
C GLU A 65 -4.10 -9.19 4.74
N PHE A 66 -5.32 -9.44 4.28
CA PHE A 66 -6.54 -9.14 5.01
C PHE A 66 -7.05 -10.41 5.66
N ASP A 67 -7.52 -10.32 6.90
CA ASP A 67 -8.22 -11.43 7.52
C ASP A 67 -9.64 -11.58 6.96
N GLN A 68 -10.29 -12.71 7.26
CA GLN A 68 -11.62 -13.02 6.74
C GLN A 68 -12.67 -11.98 7.14
N SER A 69 -12.58 -11.40 8.34
CA SER A 69 -13.53 -10.41 8.82
C SER A 69 -13.39 -9.08 8.08
N MET A 70 -12.14 -8.67 7.81
CA MET A 70 -11.83 -7.51 6.99
C MET A 70 -12.33 -7.70 5.56
N ILE A 71 -12.11 -8.87 4.95
CA ILE A 71 -12.59 -9.15 3.58
C ILE A 71 -14.11 -9.06 3.50
N VAL A 72 -14.83 -9.66 4.46
CA VAL A 72 -16.30 -9.60 4.51
C VAL A 72 -16.80 -8.16 4.58
N ASP A 73 -16.19 -7.33 5.44
CA ASP A 73 -16.60 -5.93 5.58
C ASP A 73 -16.19 -5.09 4.37
N PHE A 74 -15.02 -5.38 3.79
CA PHE A 74 -14.54 -4.76 2.55
C PHE A 74 -15.57 -4.99 1.41
N CYS A 75 -16.01 -6.24 1.21
CA CYS A 75 -17.00 -6.61 0.20
C CYS A 75 -18.41 -6.07 0.49
N LYS A 76 -18.77 -5.83 1.75
CA LYS A 76 -20.04 -5.17 2.13
C LYS A 76 -20.05 -3.66 1.86
N GLY A 77 -18.92 -3.09 1.42
CA GLY A 77 -18.82 -1.66 1.17
C GLY A 77 -18.50 -0.84 2.43
N ALA A 78 -17.84 -1.42 3.42
CA ALA A 78 -17.27 -0.65 4.51
C ALA A 78 -16.33 0.43 3.95
N LYS A 79 -16.22 1.56 4.66
CA LYS A 79 -15.34 2.66 4.27
C LYS A 79 -13.89 2.18 4.25
N ILE A 80 -13.24 2.25 3.09
CA ILE A 80 -11.83 1.87 2.96
C ILE A 80 -10.98 3.13 2.94
N LYS A 81 -9.99 3.16 3.80
CA LYS A 81 -8.95 4.18 3.80
C LYS A 81 -7.64 3.55 3.35
N ILE A 82 -6.91 4.27 2.51
CA ILE A 82 -5.52 3.96 2.17
C ILE A 82 -4.67 5.10 2.68
N GLY A 83 -3.54 4.80 3.33
CA GLY A 83 -2.68 5.83 3.88
C GLY A 83 -1.21 5.44 3.90
N ALA A 84 -0.39 6.44 4.19
CA ALA A 84 1.02 6.33 4.49
C ALA A 84 1.28 7.02 5.83
N SER A 85 1.96 6.35 6.75
CA SER A 85 2.29 6.90 8.07
C SER A 85 3.80 7.04 8.25
N HIS A 86 4.48 7.71 7.31
CA HIS A 86 5.91 7.96 7.36
C HIS A 86 6.21 9.38 7.86
N PRO A 87 7.26 9.62 8.67
CA PRO A 87 7.58 10.97 9.18
C PRO A 87 7.71 12.04 8.11
N ASN A 88 8.25 11.67 6.94
CA ASN A 88 8.40 12.55 5.78
C ASN A 88 7.27 12.43 4.75
N TYR A 89 6.25 11.60 5.00
CA TYR A 89 5.10 11.41 4.12
C TYR A 89 3.91 10.82 4.90
N ASN A 90 3.04 11.71 5.42
CA ASN A 90 1.85 11.34 6.17
C ASN A 90 0.60 11.81 5.43
N CYS A 91 -0.12 10.89 4.82
CA CYS A 91 -1.33 11.20 4.06
C CYS A 91 -2.33 10.05 4.11
N GLU A 92 -3.60 10.37 3.95
CA GLU A 92 -4.69 9.40 3.88
C GLU A 92 -5.68 9.81 2.79
N ILE A 93 -6.24 8.81 2.11
CA ILE A 93 -7.37 8.97 1.19
C ILE A 93 -8.46 7.96 1.53
N ILE A 94 -9.69 8.29 1.16
CA ILE A 94 -10.79 7.33 1.17
C ILE A 94 -10.91 6.77 -0.24
N LEU A 95 -10.94 5.44 -0.34
CA LEU A 95 -11.04 4.78 -1.62
C LEU A 95 -12.41 5.06 -2.24
N GLU A 96 -12.42 5.43 -3.52
CA GLU A 96 -13.65 5.59 -4.26
C GLU A 96 -14.38 4.26 -4.40
N LYS A 97 -15.71 4.28 -4.29
CA LYS A 97 -16.54 3.07 -4.34
C LYS A 97 -16.29 2.23 -5.60
N ARG A 98 -16.10 2.88 -6.75
CA ARG A 98 -15.79 2.20 -8.01
C ARG A 98 -14.50 1.39 -7.93
N VAL A 99 -13.44 1.94 -7.34
CA VAL A 99 -12.15 1.24 -7.21
C VAL A 99 -12.26 0.12 -6.18
N GLN A 100 -12.97 0.35 -5.07
CA GLN A 100 -13.27 -0.70 -4.09
C GLN A 100 -14.02 -1.88 -4.74
N ASP A 101 -14.98 -1.60 -5.61
CA ASP A 101 -15.77 -2.64 -6.28
C ASP A 101 -14.97 -3.51 -7.24
N GLU A 102 -13.97 -2.93 -7.91
CA GLU A 102 -13.02 -3.70 -8.72
C GLU A 102 -12.13 -4.58 -7.83
N LEU A 103 -11.58 -4.01 -6.75
CA LEU A 103 -10.72 -4.75 -5.82
C LEU A 103 -11.46 -5.86 -5.06
N ASN A 104 -12.78 -5.75 -4.86
CA ASN A 104 -13.59 -6.81 -4.29
C ASN A 104 -13.47 -8.12 -5.08
N GLN A 105 -13.33 -8.04 -6.40
CA GLN A 105 -13.28 -9.21 -7.27
C GLN A 105 -12.03 -10.07 -6.98
N ASP A 106 -10.93 -9.45 -6.57
CA ASP A 106 -9.69 -10.16 -6.24
C ASP A 106 -9.81 -11.04 -4.99
N PHE A 107 -10.78 -10.75 -4.11
CA PHE A 107 -11.09 -11.62 -2.96
C PHE A 107 -12.04 -12.76 -3.33
N MET A 108 -12.97 -12.53 -4.26
CA MET A 108 -14.00 -13.50 -4.64
C MET A 108 -13.48 -14.51 -5.67
N ASN A 109 -12.50 -14.14 -6.49
CA ASN A 109 -11.92 -14.98 -7.54
C ASN A 109 -10.87 -15.98 -7.01
N GLY A 110 -10.64 -16.03 -5.70
CA GLY A 110 -9.68 -16.94 -5.03
C GLY A 110 -10.21 -18.35 -4.75
N GLU A 111 -11.46 -18.65 -5.07
CA GLU A 111 -12.02 -20.01 -5.06
C GLU A 111 -12.00 -20.61 -6.48
N ALA A 112 -10.85 -21.15 -6.87
CA ALA A 112 -10.70 -22.07 -8.00
C ALA A 112 -9.61 -23.11 -7.70
#